data_AF-A0A2E9QV42-F1
#
_entry.id   AF-A0A2E9QV42-F1
#
_cell.length_a   1.000
_cell.length_b   1.000
_cell.length_c   1.000
_cell.angle_alpha   90.00
_cell.angle_beta   90.00
_cell.angle_gamma   90.00
#
_symmetry.space_group_name_H-M   'P 1'
#
loop_
_entity.id
_entity.type
_entity.pdbx_description
1 polymer ?
#
loop_
_entity_poly.entity_id
_entity_poly.type
_entity_poly.pdbx_seq_one_letter_code
_entity_poly.pdbx_strand_id
1 'polypeptide(L)'
;MSNQQERHEMLLMKAVDNMLSTQEQQEFEQLLKTHPDYQAEYEDFLQIKHGTDALRGRILADAKIEPYTASPTKNVLFGFSFFVMLAGSIMMMGCGAYFFLSAPNVPLWVKVSESLFFTGGALLFGYVLQARLRSIKHDPYKEIDI
;
A
#
# COMPACT_ATOMS: atom_id res chain seq x y z
N MET A 1 22.35 -32.96 10.84
CA MET A 1 21.67 -32.73 12.13
C MET A 1 21.23 -34.09 12.67
N SER A 2 21.19 -34.29 13.99
CA SER A 2 20.72 -35.55 14.55
C SER A 2 19.19 -35.55 14.55
N ASN A 3 18.56 -36.70 14.29
CA ASN A 3 17.10 -36.85 14.21
C ASN A 3 16.37 -36.41 15.51
N GLN A 4 17.09 -36.40 16.64
CA GLN A 4 16.56 -35.91 17.92
C GLN A 4 16.49 -34.38 18.01
N GLN A 5 17.48 -33.69 17.43
CA GLN A 5 17.51 -32.23 17.47
C GLN A 5 16.38 -31.63 16.63
N GLU A 6 16.10 -32.23 15.46
CA GLU A 6 14.96 -31.87 14.61
C GLU A 6 13.61 -32.08 15.33
N ARG A 7 13.50 -33.14 16.16
CA ARG A 7 12.30 -33.40 16.97
C ARG A 7 12.12 -32.34 18.06
N HIS A 8 13.19 -31.94 18.74
CA HIS A 8 13.13 -30.90 19.77
C HIS A 8 12.75 -29.54 19.19
N GLU A 9 13.34 -29.15 18.06
CA GLU A 9 12.99 -27.93 17.34
C GLU A 9 11.52 -27.93 16.89
N MET A 10 11.02 -29.06 16.38
CA MET A 10 9.61 -29.20 16.03
C MET A 10 8.69 -28.99 17.24
N LEU A 11 9.03 -29.56 18.40
CA LEU A 11 8.26 -29.41 19.63
C LEU A 11 8.23 -27.95 20.09
N LEU A 12 9.37 -27.24 20.02
CA LEU A 12 9.46 -25.81 20.34
C LEU A 12 8.54 -24.97 19.45
N MET A 13 8.60 -25.16 18.12
CA MET A 13 7.72 -24.42 17.20
C MET A 13 6.24 -24.69 17.46
N LYS A 14 5.87 -25.97 17.63
CA LYS A 14 4.48 -26.34 17.97
C LYS A 14 4.03 -25.76 19.31
N ALA A 15 4.92 -25.70 20.30
CA ALA A 15 4.64 -25.13 21.62
C ALA A 15 4.34 -23.64 21.51
N VAL A 16 5.15 -22.90 20.75
CA VAL A 16 4.95 -21.47 20.48
C VAL A 16 3.59 -21.22 19.83
N ASP A 17 3.16 -22.12 18.95
CA ASP A 17 1.87 -22.06 18.26
C ASP A 17 0.67 -22.67 18.98
N ASN A 18 0.84 -23.18 20.21
CA ASN A 18 -0.19 -23.91 20.95
C ASN A 18 -0.79 -25.08 20.13
N MET A 19 0.04 -25.74 19.32
CA MET A 19 -0.33 -26.86 18.45
C MET A 19 0.17 -28.22 18.96
N LEU A 20 0.65 -28.29 20.21
CA LEU A 20 1.06 -29.55 20.82
C LEU A 20 -0.16 -30.42 21.13
N SER A 21 -0.06 -31.70 20.78
CA SER A 21 -0.97 -32.71 21.33
C SER A 21 -0.63 -33.02 22.80
N THR A 22 -1.55 -33.67 23.51
CA THR A 22 -1.36 -34.01 24.95
C THR A 22 -0.10 -34.87 25.19
N GLN A 23 0.24 -35.76 24.26
CA GLN A 23 1.46 -36.58 24.35
C GLN A 23 2.72 -35.74 24.09
N GLU A 24 2.69 -34.89 23.06
CA GLU A 24 3.82 -34.00 22.74
C GLU A 24 4.05 -32.94 23.82
N GLN A 25 3.01 -32.55 24.56
CA GLN A 25 3.14 -31.62 25.68
C GLN A 25 3.90 -32.22 26.85
N GLN A 26 3.68 -33.50 27.15
CA GLN A 26 4.47 -34.22 28.15
C GLN A 26 5.93 -34.38 27.71
N GLU A 27 6.15 -34.68 26.42
CA GLU A 27 7.49 -34.76 25.80
C GLU A 27 8.22 -33.41 25.90
N PHE A 28 7.52 -32.31 25.62
CA PHE A 28 8.03 -30.95 25.71
C PHE A 28 8.38 -30.53 27.15
N GLU A 29 7.51 -30.82 28.12
CA GLU A 29 7.81 -30.55 29.53
C GLU A 29 9.03 -31.34 30.03
N GLN A 30 9.18 -32.59 29.57
CA GLN A 30 10.34 -33.40 29.90
C GLN A 30 11.61 -32.86 29.23
N LEU A 31 11.50 -32.39 27.99
CA LEU A 31 12.59 -31.73 27.26
C LEU A 31 13.11 -30.51 28.03
N LEU A 32 12.22 -29.60 28.44
CA LEU A 32 12.58 -28.40 29.20
C LEU A 32 13.22 -28.72 30.56
N LYS A 33 12.77 -29.79 31.25
CA LYS A 33 13.36 -30.24 32.52
C LYS A 33 14.75 -30.84 32.35
N THR A 34 14.99 -31.53 31.25
CA THR A 34 16.24 -32.26 31.00
C THR A 34 17.32 -31.35 30.41
N HIS A 35 16.90 -30.35 29.63
CA HIS A 35 17.78 -29.48 28.85
C HIS A 35 17.36 -28.01 29.01
N PRO A 36 17.91 -27.29 30.00
CA PRO A 36 17.54 -25.90 30.27
C PRO A 36 17.90 -24.94 29.13
N ASP A 37 18.83 -25.30 28.24
CA ASP A 37 19.21 -24.49 27.07
C ASP A 37 18.01 -24.24 26.14
N TYR A 38 17.10 -25.20 26.02
CA TYR A 38 15.88 -25.04 25.21
C TYR A 38 14.83 -24.13 25.85
N GLN A 39 14.96 -23.83 27.15
CA GLN A 39 14.08 -22.86 27.80
C GLN A 39 14.37 -21.45 27.29
N ALA A 40 15.65 -21.07 27.18
CA ALA A 40 16.05 -19.78 26.64
C ALA A 40 15.60 -19.64 25.17
N GLU A 41 15.80 -20.70 24.37
CA GLU A 41 15.38 -20.71 22.97
C GLU A 41 13.85 -20.61 22.81
N TYR A 42 13.08 -21.27 23.68
CA TYR A 42 11.63 -21.16 23.71
C TYR A 42 11.16 -19.72 24.02
N GLU A 43 11.80 -19.07 25.00
CA GLU A 43 11.51 -17.68 25.36
C GLU A 43 11.80 -16.72 24.20
N ASP A 44 12.89 -16.93 23.46
CA ASP A 44 13.23 -16.15 22.26
C ASP A 44 12.15 -16.30 21.17
N PHE A 45 11.67 -17.51 20.91
CA PHE A 45 10.60 -17.72 19.93
C PHE A 45 9.27 -17.09 20.37
N LEU A 46 8.95 -17.11 21.66
CA LEU A 46 7.77 -16.42 22.18
C LEU A 46 7.84 -14.91 21.94
N GLN A 47 9.01 -14.28 22.15
CA GLN A 47 9.18 -12.85 21.88
C GLN A 47 8.95 -12.51 20.41
N ILE A 48 9.49 -13.32 19.49
CA ILE A 48 9.29 -13.14 18.03
C ILE A 48 7.81 -13.27 17.68
N LYS A 49 7.12 -14.26 18.24
CA LYS A 49 5.68 -14.45 18.03
C LYS A 49 4.87 -13.25 18.51
N HIS A 50 5.13 -12.77 19.73
CA HIS A 50 4.44 -11.59 20.26
C HIS A 50 4.64 -10.35 19.39
N GLY A 51 5.86 -10.12 18.89
CA GLY A 51 6.13 -9.04 17.95
C GLY A 51 5.36 -9.17 16.63
N THR A 52 5.31 -10.39 16.09
CA THR A 52 4.61 -10.69 14.84
C THR A 52 3.10 -10.59 14.97
N ASP A 53 2.53 -11.08 16.07
CA ASP A 53 1.09 -10.99 16.37
C ASP A 53 0.63 -9.54 16.58
N ALA A 54 1.45 -8.71 17.24
CA ALA A 54 1.18 -7.29 17.37
C ALA A 54 1.17 -6.56 16.01
N LEU A 55 2.13 -6.90 15.14
CA LEU A 55 2.17 -6.38 13.78
C LEU A 55 0.94 -6.81 12.96
N ARG A 56 0.56 -8.09 13.05
CA ARG A 56 -0.65 -8.62 12.40
C ARG A 56 -1.91 -7.90 12.90
N GLY A 57 -2.03 -7.68 14.21
CA GLY A 57 -3.13 -6.94 14.80
C GLY A 57 -3.23 -5.52 14.25
N ARG A 58 -2.10 -4.83 14.10
CA ARG A 58 -2.02 -3.49 13.49
C ARG A 58 -2.42 -3.49 12.02
N ILE A 59 -1.91 -4.45 11.22
CA ILE A 59 -2.26 -4.58 9.80
C ILE A 59 -3.77 -4.81 9.64
N LEU A 60 -4.37 -5.67 10.46
CA LEU A 60 -5.81 -5.93 10.41
C LEU A 60 -6.66 -4.73 10.88
N ALA A 61 -6.15 -3.94 11.83
CA ALA A 61 -6.79 -2.70 12.23
C ALA A 61 -6.74 -1.67 11.09
N ASP A 62 -5.58 -1.49 10.45
CA ASP A 62 -5.40 -0.59 9.31
C ASP A 62 -6.27 -1.02 8.11
N ALA A 63 -6.36 -2.33 7.83
CA ALA A 63 -7.20 -2.86 6.76
C ALA A 63 -8.71 -2.66 6.99
N LYS A 64 -9.16 -2.61 8.25
CA LYS A 64 -10.58 -2.32 8.58
C LYS A 64 -10.95 -0.85 8.42
N ILE A 65 -9.98 0.07 8.39
CA ILE A 65 -10.23 1.52 8.37
C ILE A 65 -10.70 2.01 7.00
N GLU A 66 -10.47 1.25 5.93
CA GLU A 66 -11.00 1.59 4.60
C GLU A 66 -11.76 0.42 3.95
N PRO A 67 -13.06 0.25 4.21
CA PRO A 67 -13.89 -0.32 3.19
C PRO A 67 -13.91 0.70 2.03
N TYR A 68 -13.15 0.42 0.98
CA TYR A 68 -13.35 1.05 -0.34
C TYR A 68 -14.75 0.65 -0.81
N THR A 69 -15.77 1.29 -0.25
CA THR A 69 -17.11 1.21 -0.78
C THR A 69 -17.05 2.00 -2.07
N ALA A 70 -16.94 1.27 -3.19
CA ALA A 70 -17.16 1.77 -4.53
C ALA A 70 -18.62 2.23 -4.63
N SER A 71 -18.92 3.37 -4.00
CA SER A 71 -20.21 4.02 -4.09
C SER A 71 -20.35 4.50 -5.54
N PRO A 72 -21.39 4.06 -6.27
CA PRO A 72 -21.58 4.49 -7.66
C PRO A 72 -21.77 6.01 -7.77
N THR A 73 -22.27 6.67 -6.72
CA THR A 73 -22.40 8.13 -6.64
C THR A 73 -21.06 8.86 -6.52
N LYS A 74 -20.06 8.29 -5.83
CA LYS A 74 -18.70 8.87 -5.81
C LYS A 74 -18.07 8.86 -7.21
N ASN A 75 -18.21 7.75 -7.95
CA ASN A 75 -17.59 7.60 -9.28
C ASN A 75 -18.16 8.59 -10.30
N VAL A 76 -19.47 8.85 -10.27
CA VAL A 76 -20.12 9.84 -11.15
C VAL A 76 -19.68 11.27 -10.82
N LEU A 77 -19.64 11.63 -9.53
CA LEU A 77 -19.26 12.97 -9.10
C LEU A 77 -17.79 13.28 -9.44
N PHE A 78 -16.89 12.32 -9.27
CA PHE A 78 -15.49 12.47 -9.68
C PHE A 78 -15.34 12.63 -11.20
N GLY A 79 -16.07 11.83 -11.99
CA GLY A 79 -16.06 11.96 -13.46
C GLY A 79 -16.58 13.32 -13.93
N PHE A 80 -17.69 13.80 -13.37
CA PHE A 80 -18.26 15.11 -13.70
C PHE A 80 -17.33 16.25 -13.27
N SER A 81 -16.78 16.19 -12.06
CA SER A 81 -15.85 17.21 -11.56
C SER A 81 -14.59 17.30 -12.42
N PHE A 82 -14.06 16.15 -12.85
CA PHE A 82 -12.92 16.09 -13.75
C PHE A 82 -13.25 16.68 -15.14
N PHE A 83 -14.43 16.38 -15.67
CA PHE A 83 -14.89 16.94 -16.95
C PHE A 83 -15.01 18.47 -16.88
N VAL A 84 -15.64 19.01 -15.84
CA VAL A 84 -15.78 20.46 -15.63
C VAL A 84 -14.41 21.13 -15.48
N MET A 85 -13.51 20.53 -14.70
CA MET A 85 -12.14 21.02 -14.53
C MET A 85 -11.37 21.04 -15.86
N LEU A 86 -11.49 19.96 -16.65
CA LEU A 86 -10.82 19.85 -17.95
C LEU A 86 -11.37 20.88 -18.95
N ALA A 87 -12.70 21.03 -19.02
CA ALA A 87 -13.35 22.01 -19.88
C ALA A 87 -12.93 23.44 -19.51
N GLY A 88 -12.91 23.78 -18.22
CA GLY A 88 -12.45 25.07 -17.72
C GLY A 88 -10.98 25.32 -18.06
N SER A 89 -10.12 24.31 -17.91
CA SER A 89 -8.69 24.40 -18.23
C SER A 89 -8.45 24.67 -19.71
N ILE A 90 -9.17 23.98 -20.60
CA ILE A 90 -9.10 24.20 -22.06
C ILE A 90 -9.57 25.60 -22.42
N MET A 91 -10.69 26.05 -21.84
CA MET A 91 -11.23 27.38 -22.09
C MET A 91 -10.26 28.48 -21.62
N MET A 92 -9.61 28.28 -20.47
CA MET A 92 -8.62 29.21 -19.94
C MET A 92 -7.35 29.26 -20.81
N MET A 93 -6.86 28.09 -21.26
CA MET A 93 -5.75 28.00 -22.22
C MET A 93 -6.08 28.72 -23.54
N GLY A 94 -7.27 28.51 -24.09
CA GLY A 94 -7.71 29.15 -25.34
C GLY A 94 -7.80 30.67 -25.21
N CYS A 95 -8.35 31.17 -24.09
CA CYS A 95 -8.44 32.59 -23.80
C CYS A 95 -7.04 33.22 -23.62
N GLY A 96 -6.15 32.57 -22.84
CA GLY A 96 -4.77 33.00 -22.67
C GLY A 96 -4.02 33.07 -24.00
N ALA A 97 -4.13 32.03 -24.85
CA ALA A 97 -3.55 32.02 -26.18
C ALA A 97 -4.08 33.15 -27.09
N TYR A 98 -5.38 33.46 -27.02
CA TYR A 98 -5.96 34.58 -27.77
C TYR A 98 -5.39 35.94 -27.33
N PHE A 99 -5.29 36.19 -26.02
CA PHE A 99 -4.70 37.42 -25.48
C PHE A 99 -3.20 37.51 -25.79
N PHE A 100 -2.49 36.39 -25.72
CA PHE A 100 -1.07 36.29 -26.05
C PHE A 100 -0.76 36.72 -27.50
N LEU A 101 -1.64 36.34 -28.43
CA LEU A 101 -1.51 36.67 -29.85
C LEU A 101 -2.02 38.07 -30.18
N SER A 102 -3.08 38.54 -29.51
CA SER A 102 -3.76 39.80 -29.85
C SER A 102 -3.15 41.03 -29.18
N ALA A 103 -2.31 40.86 -28.15
CA ALA A 103 -1.71 41.98 -27.41
C ALA A 103 -0.23 42.20 -27.80
N PRO A 104 0.08 43.18 -28.69
CA PRO A 104 1.45 43.47 -29.10
C PRO A 104 2.30 44.15 -28.01
N ASN A 105 1.67 44.72 -26.98
CA ASN A 105 2.35 45.47 -25.91
C ASN A 105 2.71 44.63 -24.67
N VAL A 106 2.55 43.30 -24.70
CA VAL A 106 2.87 42.46 -23.54
C VAL A 106 4.38 42.19 -23.50
N PRO A 107 5.06 42.46 -22.35
CA PRO A 107 6.48 42.17 -22.21
C PRO A 107 6.82 40.70 -22.45
N LEU A 108 7.97 40.44 -23.08
CA LEU A 108 8.42 39.08 -23.42
C LEU A 108 8.53 38.14 -22.21
N TRP A 109 8.92 38.63 -21.04
CA TRP A 109 9.05 37.81 -19.83
C TRP A 109 7.70 37.26 -19.35
N VAL A 110 6.62 38.04 -19.50
CA VAL A 110 5.25 37.60 -19.19
C VAL A 110 4.87 36.46 -20.13
N LYS A 111 5.15 36.61 -21.43
CA LYS A 111 4.90 35.58 -22.46
C LYS A 111 5.62 34.26 -22.16
N VAL A 112 6.89 34.34 -21.77
CA VAL A 112 7.69 33.16 -21.40
C VAL A 112 7.12 32.50 -20.13
N SER A 113 6.79 33.29 -19.11
CA SER A 113 6.26 32.76 -17.84
C SER A 113 4.92 32.05 -18.02
N GLU A 114 4.02 32.62 -18.83
CA GLU A 114 2.72 32.04 -19.17
C GLU A 114 2.88 30.74 -19.96
N SER A 115 3.76 30.75 -20.97
CA SER A 115 4.05 29.54 -21.77
C SER A 115 4.61 28.42 -20.91
N LEU A 116 5.55 28.73 -20.01
CA LEU A 116 6.16 27.75 -19.12
C LEU A 116 5.12 27.14 -18.16
N PHE A 117 4.21 27.97 -17.62
CA PHE A 117 3.14 27.52 -16.73
C PHE A 117 2.21 26.53 -17.44
N PHE A 118 1.73 26.88 -18.63
CA PHE A 118 0.82 26.00 -19.39
C PHE A 118 1.52 24.73 -19.89
N THR A 119 2.75 24.83 -20.39
CA THR A 119 3.52 23.66 -20.83
C THR A 119 3.84 22.74 -19.66
N GLY A 120 4.28 23.28 -18.51
CA GLY A 120 4.55 22.51 -17.30
C GLY A 120 3.30 21.79 -16.78
N GLY A 121 2.15 22.50 -16.74
CA GLY A 121 0.87 21.93 -16.37
C GLY A 121 0.44 20.80 -17.31
N ALA A 122 0.57 21.00 -18.63
CA ALA A 122 0.22 19.98 -19.61
C ALA A 122 1.12 18.73 -19.51
N LEU A 123 2.43 18.91 -19.30
CA LEU A 123 3.36 17.79 -19.11
C LEU A 123 3.06 17.01 -17.83
N LEU A 124 2.83 17.70 -16.71
CA LEU A 124 2.50 17.06 -15.43
C LEU A 124 1.17 16.31 -15.53
N PHE A 125 0.16 16.94 -16.12
CA PHE A 125 -1.13 16.30 -16.38
C PHE A 125 -0.98 15.06 -17.27
N GLY A 126 -0.21 15.15 -18.36
CA GLY A 126 0.07 14.02 -19.25
C GLY A 126 0.79 12.87 -18.53
N TYR A 127 1.76 13.18 -17.67
CA TYR A 127 2.47 12.19 -16.86
C TYR A 127 1.52 11.44 -15.91
N VAL A 128 0.69 12.19 -15.17
CA VAL A 128 -0.29 11.60 -14.25
C VAL A 128 -1.33 10.78 -15.02
N LEU A 129 -1.81 11.28 -16.16
CA LEU A 129 -2.76 10.57 -17.01
C LEU A 129 -2.16 9.26 -17.53
N GLN A 130 -0.91 9.28 -17.99
CA GLN A 130 -0.20 8.08 -18.42
C GLN A 130 -0.04 7.08 -17.27
N ALA A 131 0.36 7.54 -16.09
CA ALA A 131 0.48 6.71 -14.89
C ALA A 131 -0.86 6.07 -14.53
N ARG A 132 -1.95 6.84 -14.55
CA ARG A 132 -3.31 6.36 -14.29
C ARG A 132 -3.79 5.35 -15.33
N LEU A 133 -3.55 5.60 -16.61
CA LEU A 133 -3.91 4.66 -17.68
C LEU A 133 -3.12 3.35 -17.57
N ARG A 134 -1.84 3.43 -17.17
CA ARG A 134 -1.01 2.24 -16.94
C ARG A 134 -1.50 1.44 -15.74
N SER A 135 -1.86 2.10 -14.64
CA SER A 135 -2.36 1.45 -13.43
C SER A 135 -3.69 0.75 -13.68
N ILE A 136 -4.62 1.37 -14.43
CA ILE A 136 -5.90 0.73 -14.79
C ILE A 136 -5.68 -0.54 -15.63
N LYS A 137 -4.66 -0.57 -16.50
CA LYS A 137 -4.37 -1.72 -17.35
C LYS A 137 -3.62 -2.86 -16.65
N HIS A 138 -2.78 -2.55 -15.67
CA HIS A 138 -1.90 -3.52 -15.00
C HIS A 138 -2.19 -3.62 -13.50
N ASP A 139 -3.45 -3.49 -13.09
CA ASP A 139 -3.81 -3.61 -11.68
C ASP A 139 -3.76 -5.09 -11.25
N PRO A 140 -2.75 -5.52 -10.46
CA PRO A 140 -2.61 -6.91 -10.04
C PRO A 140 -3.65 -7.32 -8.99
N TYR A 141 -4.39 -6.35 -8.44
CA TYR A 141 -5.43 -6.59 -7.43
C TYR A 141 -6.83 -6.66 -8.04
N LYS A 142 -6.96 -6.54 -9.37
CA LYS A 142 -8.26 -6.60 -10.06
C LYS A 142 -8.98 -7.95 -9.92
N GLU A 143 -8.23 -9.02 -9.63
CA GLU A 143 -8.76 -10.38 -9.49
C GLU A 143 -9.06 -10.79 -8.04
N ILE A 144 -8.74 -9.93 -7.07
CA ILE A 144 -8.97 -10.19 -5.66
C ILE A 144 -10.29 -9.52 -5.26
N ASP A 145 -11.41 -10.21 -5.48
CA ASP A 145 -12.68 -9.91 -4.81
C ASP A 145 -12.56 -10.33 -3.34
N ILE A 146 -12.79 -9.39 -2.42
CA ILE A 146 -12.86 -9.61 -0.97
C ILE A 146 -14.32 -9.68 -0.54
#